data_AF-A0A3D3I4Z1-F1
#
_entry.id   AF-A0A3D3I4Z1-F1
#
_cell.length_a   1.000
_cell.length_b   1.000
_cell.length_c   1.000
_cell.angle_alpha   90.00
_cell.angle_beta   90.00
_cell.angle_gamma   90.00
#
_symmetry.space_group_name_H-M   'P 1'
#
loop_
_entity.id
_entity.type
_entity.pdbx_description
1 polymer ?
#
loop_
_entity_poly.entity_id
_entity_poly.type
_entity_poly.pdbx_seq_one_letter_code
_entity_poly.pdbx_strand_id
1 'polypeptide(L)'
;MRIFSQILIFCISGLLLGSCYEDPECINLRNDFVGITFKKLFDRKVDTVGIVGIKVSGSDEVFYELVNAGGTIELPLNVNSATQSIDFDLLRGSFSMLLGYTSQPQFESKDCGPRFVLSGLKVLQHDYDSVNVISSVPVASGGGNNIDIYRCPITNNLKLAFRQLYADEKPNGVELKEKFYGMSMGYLPYIFYPNSEIGTAVLPINTESNSTSILIDSKENGISTLNVSYSRTPASLFDVCGSQNFINDIQVSGTSSYDIIKVQKDSITDPPTTNIALFRCPRTNLIELTLKNAPANGILIKKVSTGYSTELFYQDSLTSKLVLPLDPTQNTTAFTIESENFTRQISFGYIRNTKTFHDVCDQTLFSTVKVLSSDFTTPPIALNDSIQFPTVVNFEITND
;
A
#
# COMPACT_ATOMS: atom_id res chain seq x y z
N MET A 1 -59.48 -58.79 19.88
CA MET A 1 -58.09 -59.06 19.42
C MET A 1 -57.40 -57.88 18.71
N ARG A 2 -58.11 -56.95 18.04
CA ARG A 2 -57.47 -55.81 17.33
C ARG A 2 -56.83 -54.73 18.22
N ILE A 3 -57.32 -54.53 19.44
CA ILE A 3 -56.82 -53.47 20.36
C ILE A 3 -55.42 -53.81 20.90
N PHE A 4 -55.15 -55.09 21.20
CA PHE A 4 -53.84 -55.54 21.69
C PHE A 4 -52.72 -55.36 20.65
N SER A 5 -53.03 -55.52 19.36
CA SER A 5 -52.04 -55.34 18.28
C SER A 5 -51.65 -53.87 18.09
N GLN A 6 -52.57 -52.93 18.33
CA GLN A 6 -52.28 -51.50 18.20
C GLN A 6 -51.42 -50.97 19.37
N ILE A 7 -51.64 -51.48 20.59
CA ILE A 7 -50.82 -51.15 21.75
C ILE A 7 -49.39 -51.68 21.58
N LEU A 8 -49.22 -52.91 21.06
CA LEU A 8 -47.90 -53.48 20.83
C LEU A 8 -47.10 -52.69 19.77
N ILE A 9 -47.76 -52.27 18.68
CA ILE A 9 -47.12 -51.44 17.64
C ILE A 9 -46.75 -50.07 18.21
N PHE A 10 -47.60 -49.45 19.03
CA PHE A 10 -47.28 -48.15 19.65
C PHE A 10 -46.11 -48.25 20.65
N CYS A 11 -46.02 -49.34 21.42
CA CYS A 11 -44.89 -49.57 22.33
C CYS A 11 -43.58 -49.86 21.58
N ILE A 12 -43.63 -50.63 20.48
CA ILE A 12 -42.44 -50.93 19.67
C ILE A 12 -41.96 -49.68 18.92
N SER A 13 -42.88 -48.88 18.36
CA SER A 13 -42.54 -47.59 17.73
C SER A 13 -42.04 -46.56 18.74
N GLY A 14 -42.57 -46.55 19.98
CA GLY A 14 -42.06 -45.69 21.06
C GLY A 14 -40.63 -46.07 21.51
N LEU A 15 -40.31 -47.36 21.55
CA LEU A 15 -38.96 -47.87 21.86
C LEU A 15 -37.95 -47.59 20.74
N LEU A 16 -38.36 -47.69 19.47
CA LEU A 16 -37.49 -47.41 18.32
C LEU A 16 -37.27 -45.90 18.09
N LEU A 17 -38.22 -45.05 18.48
CA LEU A 17 -38.06 -43.58 18.42
C LEU A 17 -37.33 -43.02 19.65
N GLY A 18 -37.34 -43.74 20.78
CA GLY A 18 -36.59 -43.38 21.99
C GLY A 18 -35.13 -43.82 21.99
N SER A 19 -34.70 -44.68 21.06
CA SER A 19 -33.30 -45.15 20.97
C SER A 19 -32.38 -44.24 20.14
N CYS A 20 -32.89 -43.14 19.59
CA CYS A 20 -32.08 -42.02 19.11
C CYS A 20 -31.99 -40.92 20.19
N TYR A 21 -31.91 -41.33 21.47
CA TYR A 21 -31.64 -40.43 22.57
C TYR A 21 -30.20 -39.95 22.43
N GLU A 22 -30.06 -38.81 21.75
CA GLU A 22 -28.90 -37.91 21.65
C GLU A 22 -27.57 -38.59 21.98
N ASP A 23 -26.84 -39.04 20.95
CA ASP A 23 -25.41 -39.31 21.11
C ASP A 23 -24.81 -38.13 21.86
N PRO A 24 -24.13 -38.35 23.00
CA PRO A 24 -23.65 -37.25 23.83
C PRO A 24 -22.79 -36.35 22.94
N GLU A 25 -23.27 -35.12 22.70
CA GLU A 25 -22.55 -34.16 21.87
C GLU A 25 -21.15 -34.03 22.46
N CYS A 26 -20.12 -34.52 21.74
CA CYS A 26 -18.75 -34.39 22.20
C CYS A 26 -18.44 -32.90 22.29
N ILE A 27 -18.34 -32.36 23.51
CA ILE A 27 -18.12 -30.94 23.73
C ILE A 27 -16.75 -30.61 23.14
N ASN A 28 -16.71 -29.75 22.12
CA ASN A 28 -15.46 -29.44 21.45
C ASN A 28 -14.64 -28.42 22.26
N LEU A 29 -13.97 -28.88 23.32
CA LEU A 29 -13.06 -28.08 24.16
C LEU A 29 -11.63 -28.01 23.59
N ARG A 30 -11.48 -28.04 22.26
CA ARG A 30 -10.16 -27.97 21.63
C ARG A 30 -9.55 -26.60 21.85
N ASN A 31 -8.40 -26.59 22.50
CA ASN A 31 -7.59 -25.39 22.69
C ASN A 31 -6.14 -25.63 22.26
N ASP A 32 -5.98 -26.20 21.08
CA ASP A 32 -4.72 -26.60 20.47
C ASP A 32 -4.08 -25.48 19.64
N PHE A 33 -4.50 -24.22 19.79
CA PHE A 33 -3.90 -23.08 19.10
C PHE A 33 -3.38 -22.03 20.08
N VAL A 34 -2.33 -21.34 19.66
CA VAL A 34 -1.86 -20.11 20.29
C VAL A 34 -2.11 -18.93 19.36
N GLY A 35 -2.84 -17.93 19.85
CA GLY A 35 -3.00 -16.65 19.17
C GLY A 35 -1.86 -15.69 19.52
N ILE A 36 -1.19 -15.15 18.51
CA ILE A 36 -0.05 -14.24 18.63
C ILE A 36 -0.36 -12.94 17.89
N THR A 37 -0.30 -11.81 18.57
CA THR A 37 -0.57 -10.49 17.97
C THR A 37 0.67 -9.61 18.04
N PHE A 38 1.04 -9.02 16.90
CA PHE A 38 2.09 -8.02 16.85
C PHE A 38 1.53 -6.65 17.21
N LYS A 39 2.22 -5.93 18.10
CA LYS A 39 1.85 -4.61 18.59
C LYS A 39 3.04 -3.66 18.59
N LYS A 40 2.73 -2.37 18.53
CA LYS A 40 3.73 -1.32 18.73
C LYS A 40 3.80 -0.98 20.21
N LEU A 41 5.01 -0.89 20.77
CA LEU A 41 5.17 -0.73 22.21
C LEU A 41 4.57 0.58 22.74
N PHE A 42 4.62 1.66 21.95
CA PHE A 42 4.25 3.00 22.42
C PHE A 42 2.74 3.24 22.55
N ASP A 43 1.90 2.70 21.64
CA ASP A 43 0.44 2.88 21.67
C ASP A 43 -0.31 1.57 21.97
N ARG A 44 0.41 0.44 22.06
CA ARG A 44 -0.13 -0.91 22.25
C ARG A 44 -1.16 -1.30 21.19
N LYS A 45 -1.22 -0.60 20.05
CA LYS A 45 -2.10 -0.94 18.95
C LYS A 45 -1.49 -2.05 18.11
N VAL A 46 -2.35 -2.80 17.44
CA VAL A 46 -1.97 -3.83 16.48
C VAL A 46 -1.05 -3.22 15.43
N ASP A 47 0.04 -3.92 15.16
CA ASP A 47 1.01 -3.60 14.12
C ASP A 47 0.77 -4.47 12.88
N THR A 48 1.15 -3.97 11.71
CA THR A 48 1.13 -4.75 10.48
C THR A 48 2.55 -5.21 10.18
N VAL A 49 2.77 -6.51 10.23
CA VAL A 49 4.08 -7.13 9.96
C VAL A 49 4.05 -7.89 8.65
N GLY A 50 5.07 -7.69 7.82
CA GLY A 50 5.29 -8.51 6.63
C GLY A 50 5.97 -9.81 7.04
N ILE A 51 5.30 -10.94 6.80
CA ILE A 51 5.74 -12.28 7.15
C ILE A 51 6.23 -12.96 5.87
N VAL A 52 7.48 -13.42 5.91
CA VAL A 52 8.07 -14.26 4.87
C VAL A 52 7.70 -15.72 5.14
N GLY A 53 7.84 -16.16 6.40
CA GLY A 53 7.61 -17.53 6.82
C GLY A 53 7.34 -17.65 8.31
N ILE A 54 6.55 -18.64 8.73
CA ILE A 54 6.49 -19.09 10.13
C ILE A 54 6.67 -20.60 10.16
N LYS A 55 7.64 -21.06 10.95
CA LYS A 55 7.93 -22.48 11.18
C LYS A 55 7.67 -22.82 12.63
N VAL A 56 7.08 -23.98 12.86
CA VAL A 56 6.75 -24.46 14.20
C VAL A 56 7.41 -25.82 14.39
N SER A 57 8.18 -25.99 15.48
CA SER A 57 8.90 -27.23 15.75
C SER A 57 7.93 -28.41 15.86
N GLY A 58 8.24 -29.51 15.17
CA GLY A 58 7.38 -30.70 15.11
C GLY A 58 6.34 -30.66 13.98
N SER A 59 6.37 -29.63 13.13
CA SER A 59 5.69 -29.58 11.84
C SER A 59 6.71 -29.33 10.72
N ASP A 60 6.53 -29.99 9.58
CA ASP A 60 7.30 -29.69 8.36
C ASP A 60 6.64 -28.58 7.52
N GLU A 61 5.48 -28.07 7.94
CA GLU A 61 4.70 -27.06 7.22
C GLU A 61 5.13 -25.62 7.57
N VAL A 62 5.21 -24.78 6.55
CA VAL A 62 5.29 -23.32 6.70
C VAL A 62 3.87 -22.78 6.70
N PHE A 63 3.42 -22.27 7.85
CA PHE A 63 2.00 -21.94 8.07
C PHE A 63 1.55 -20.65 7.35
N TYR A 64 2.47 -19.76 7.03
CA TYR A 64 2.21 -18.49 6.36
C TYR A 64 3.39 -18.12 5.47
N GLU A 65 3.15 -17.81 4.20
CA GLU A 65 4.16 -17.37 3.25
C GLU A 65 3.75 -16.07 2.58
N LEU A 66 4.60 -15.04 2.66
CA LEU A 66 4.45 -13.74 1.98
C LEU A 66 3.12 -13.01 2.25
N VAL A 67 2.73 -12.88 3.53
CA VAL A 67 1.51 -12.18 3.95
C VAL A 67 1.83 -10.97 4.81
N ASN A 68 1.14 -9.85 4.59
CA ASN A 68 1.09 -8.75 5.56
C ASN A 68 0.01 -9.07 6.60
N ALA A 69 0.40 -9.53 7.78
CA ALA A 69 -0.54 -9.81 8.86
C ALA A 69 -0.78 -8.55 9.68
N GLY A 70 -2.02 -8.06 9.68
CA GLY A 70 -2.54 -7.12 10.67
C GLY A 70 -3.55 -7.86 11.54
N GLY A 71 -3.20 -8.13 12.81
CA GLY A 71 -4.09 -8.84 13.74
C GLY A 71 -3.41 -10.00 14.46
N THR A 72 -4.22 -10.95 14.90
CA THR A 72 -3.79 -12.16 15.59
C THR A 72 -3.50 -13.27 14.58
N ILE A 73 -2.34 -13.90 14.73
CA ILE A 73 -1.92 -15.09 13.99
C ILE A 73 -2.14 -16.27 14.89
N GLU A 74 -2.80 -17.30 14.37
CA GLU A 74 -3.02 -18.54 15.11
C GLU A 74 -2.06 -19.61 14.61
N LEU A 75 -1.38 -20.28 15.55
CA LEU A 75 -0.44 -21.36 15.28
C LEU A 75 -0.82 -22.60 16.09
N PRO A 76 -0.77 -23.81 15.51
CA PRO A 76 -1.09 -25.03 16.22
C PRO A 76 -0.01 -25.39 17.23
N LEU A 77 -0.44 -25.83 18.42
CA LEU A 77 0.40 -26.33 19.49
C LEU A 77 0.55 -27.85 19.42
N ASN A 78 1.76 -28.35 19.67
CA ASN A 78 2.01 -29.78 19.69
C ASN A 78 1.57 -30.40 21.03
N VAL A 79 0.43 -31.10 21.03
CA VAL A 79 -0.14 -31.72 22.23
C VAL A 79 0.72 -32.83 22.86
N ASN A 80 1.72 -33.35 22.14
CA ASN A 80 2.61 -34.41 22.61
C ASN A 80 3.93 -33.86 23.20
N SER A 81 4.11 -32.55 23.25
CA SER A 81 5.28 -31.88 23.82
C SER A 81 4.87 -30.91 24.93
N ALA A 82 5.76 -30.68 25.89
CA ALA A 82 5.59 -29.63 26.89
C ALA A 82 6.16 -28.27 26.45
N THR A 83 6.92 -28.25 25.35
CA THR A 83 7.55 -27.07 24.79
C THR A 83 7.50 -27.06 23.27
N GLN A 84 7.45 -25.88 22.67
CA GLN A 84 7.45 -25.74 21.22
C GLN A 84 8.19 -24.49 20.79
N SER A 85 9.11 -24.62 19.84
CA SER A 85 9.79 -23.49 19.21
C SER A 85 8.98 -22.98 18.04
N ILE A 86 8.91 -21.67 17.89
CA ILE A 86 8.29 -20.98 16.76
C ILE A 86 9.31 -20.01 16.20
N ASP A 87 9.65 -20.18 14.93
CA ASP A 87 10.58 -19.33 14.21
C ASP A 87 9.79 -18.48 13.21
N PHE A 88 9.94 -17.16 13.32
CA PHE A 88 9.28 -16.17 12.48
C PHE A 88 10.32 -15.53 11.57
N ASP A 89 10.20 -15.79 10.28
CA ASP A 89 10.93 -15.07 9.24
C ASP A 89 10.08 -13.86 8.82
N LEU A 90 10.41 -12.68 9.36
CA LEU A 90 9.74 -11.42 9.02
C LEU A 90 10.57 -10.66 7.98
N LEU A 91 9.95 -9.73 7.25
CA LEU A 91 10.68 -8.83 6.34
C LEU A 91 11.80 -8.03 7.04
N ARG A 92 11.69 -7.84 8.36
CA ARG A 92 12.67 -7.12 9.19
C ARG A 92 13.75 -8.02 9.81
N GLY A 93 13.68 -9.33 9.64
CA GLY A 93 14.60 -10.31 10.23
C GLY A 93 13.91 -11.56 10.77
N SER A 94 14.73 -12.54 11.17
CA SER A 94 14.27 -13.79 11.78
C SER A 94 14.27 -13.69 13.30
N PHE A 95 13.23 -14.20 13.94
CA PHE A 95 13.05 -14.18 15.40
C PHE A 95 12.56 -15.54 15.87
N SER A 96 13.02 -16.00 17.04
CA SER A 96 12.52 -17.23 17.65
C SER A 96 11.75 -16.98 18.94
N MET A 97 10.84 -17.90 19.26
CA MET A 97 10.12 -17.96 20.53
C MET A 97 9.96 -19.41 20.97
N LEU A 98 10.33 -19.70 22.22
CA LEU A 98 10.09 -20.98 22.86
C LEU A 98 8.89 -20.86 23.80
N LEU A 99 7.82 -21.58 23.48
CA LEU A 99 6.64 -21.72 24.32
C LEU A 99 6.78 -22.91 25.27
N GLY A 100 6.19 -22.78 26.46
CA GLY A 100 5.99 -23.87 27.40
C GLY A 100 4.53 -23.97 27.80
N TYR A 101 4.01 -25.20 27.91
CA TYR A 101 2.63 -25.47 28.30
C TYR A 101 2.50 -26.88 28.89
N THR A 102 1.37 -27.14 29.54
CA THR A 102 1.01 -28.47 30.08
C THR A 102 -0.07 -29.07 29.19
N SER A 103 0.18 -30.27 28.68
CA SER A 103 -0.81 -31.06 27.96
C SER A 103 -1.37 -32.14 28.88
N GLN A 104 -2.69 -32.15 29.06
CA GLN A 104 -3.38 -33.16 29.86
C GLN A 104 -4.39 -33.91 28.99
N PRO A 105 -4.38 -35.25 28.98
CA PRO A 105 -5.42 -36.02 28.33
C PRO A 105 -6.74 -35.84 29.10
N GLN A 106 -7.81 -35.49 28.40
CA GLN A 106 -9.16 -35.46 28.91
C GLN A 106 -9.93 -36.63 28.30
N PHE A 107 -10.49 -37.47 29.16
CA PHE A 107 -11.38 -38.56 28.78
C PHE A 107 -12.82 -38.07 28.90
N GLU A 108 -13.48 -37.80 27.76
CA GLU A 108 -14.89 -37.39 27.74
C GLU A 108 -15.82 -38.61 27.71
N SER A 109 -15.59 -39.52 26.78
CA SER A 109 -16.30 -40.80 26.66
C SER A 109 -15.50 -41.77 25.79
N LYS A 110 -15.86 -43.06 25.80
CA LYS A 110 -15.22 -44.07 24.93
C LYS A 110 -15.39 -43.75 23.44
N ASP A 111 -16.50 -43.09 23.09
CA ASP A 111 -16.91 -42.86 21.70
C ASP A 111 -16.32 -41.55 21.12
N CYS A 112 -15.94 -40.58 21.97
CA CYS A 112 -15.35 -39.30 21.53
C CYS A 112 -13.83 -39.35 21.29
N GLY A 113 -13.15 -40.42 21.71
CA GLY A 113 -11.68 -40.57 21.60
C GLY A 113 -10.89 -39.73 22.61
N PRO A 114 -9.55 -39.91 22.67
CA PRO A 114 -8.69 -39.13 23.56
C PRO A 114 -8.59 -37.68 23.08
N ARG A 115 -8.85 -36.73 23.98
CA ARG A 115 -8.63 -35.29 23.75
C ARG A 115 -7.50 -34.79 24.63
N PHE A 116 -6.86 -33.70 24.21
CA PHE A 116 -5.85 -33.02 25.01
C PHE A 116 -6.31 -31.61 25.29
N VAL A 117 -6.23 -31.21 26.56
CA VAL A 117 -6.43 -29.82 26.97
C VAL A 117 -5.07 -29.25 27.33
N LEU A 118 -4.76 -28.11 26.71
CA LEU A 118 -3.53 -27.39 26.97
C LEU A 118 -3.77 -26.30 28.02
N SER A 119 -2.82 -26.10 28.91
CA SER A 119 -2.91 -25.08 29.95
C SER A 119 -1.53 -24.59 30.39
N GLY A 120 -1.48 -23.50 31.16
CA GLY A 120 -0.23 -22.96 31.69
C GLY A 120 0.72 -22.46 30.60
N LEU A 121 0.17 -21.94 29.50
CA LEU A 121 0.93 -21.32 28.41
C LEU A 121 1.80 -20.19 28.96
N LYS A 122 3.09 -20.26 28.65
CA LYS A 122 4.09 -19.26 29.00
C LYS A 122 5.15 -19.17 27.90
N VAL A 123 5.81 -18.03 27.84
CA VAL A 123 6.96 -17.80 26.97
C VAL A 123 8.22 -18.06 27.80
N LEU A 124 9.00 -19.05 27.40
CA LEU A 124 10.22 -19.47 28.09
C LEU A 124 11.45 -18.70 27.63
N GLN A 125 11.52 -18.42 26.32
CA GLN A 125 12.61 -17.69 25.67
C GLN A 125 12.08 -16.99 24.43
N HIS A 126 12.65 -15.84 24.07
CA HIS A 126 12.36 -15.15 22.82
C HIS A 126 13.48 -14.19 22.41
N ASP A 127 13.50 -13.85 21.11
CA ASP A 127 14.42 -12.84 20.54
C ASP A 127 13.74 -11.49 20.25
N TYR A 128 12.46 -11.33 20.63
CA TYR A 128 11.72 -10.08 20.47
C TYR A 128 12.09 -9.01 21.49
N ASP A 129 11.81 -7.75 21.14
CA ASP A 129 12.00 -6.61 22.05
C ASP A 129 11.21 -6.78 23.36
N SER A 130 9.95 -7.22 23.28
CA SER A 130 9.15 -7.56 24.45
C SER A 130 7.99 -8.50 24.09
N VAL A 131 7.67 -9.42 25.01
CA VAL A 131 6.56 -10.34 24.88
C VAL A 131 5.70 -10.30 26.14
N ASN A 132 4.38 -10.29 25.98
CA ASN A 132 3.42 -10.32 27.07
C ASN A 132 2.42 -11.47 26.87
N VAL A 133 2.29 -12.32 27.89
CA VAL A 133 1.28 -13.39 27.91
C VAL A 133 -0.01 -12.84 28.50
N ILE A 134 -1.04 -12.72 27.68
CA ILE A 134 -2.36 -12.19 28.05
C ILE A 134 -3.25 -13.28 28.64
N SER A 135 -3.17 -14.48 28.06
CA SER A 135 -3.89 -15.67 28.52
C SER A 135 -2.95 -16.87 28.58
N SER A 136 -2.87 -17.49 29.75
CA SER A 136 -2.14 -18.76 29.96
C SER A 136 -2.94 -19.99 29.52
N VAL A 137 -4.15 -19.81 28.99
CA VAL A 137 -4.96 -20.88 28.43
C VAL A 137 -4.96 -20.69 26.92
N PRO A 138 -4.34 -21.59 26.15
CA PRO A 138 -4.43 -21.64 24.69
C PRO A 138 -5.88 -21.55 24.19
N VAL A 139 -6.06 -21.17 22.94
CA VAL A 139 -7.37 -20.92 22.35
C VAL A 139 -7.77 -22.02 21.36
N ALA A 140 -9.07 -22.11 21.09
CA ALA A 140 -9.54 -22.83 19.91
C ALA A 140 -9.14 -22.08 18.63
N SER A 141 -9.17 -22.72 17.47
CA SER A 141 -9.05 -22.00 16.20
C SER A 141 -10.16 -20.94 16.08
N GLY A 142 -9.80 -19.73 15.69
CA GLY A 142 -10.64 -18.52 15.72
C GLY A 142 -10.85 -17.92 17.12
N GLY A 143 -10.17 -18.44 18.14
CA GLY A 143 -10.49 -18.22 19.56
C GLY A 143 -9.81 -17.01 20.21
N GLY A 144 -9.03 -16.22 19.47
CA GLY A 144 -8.50 -14.93 19.94
C GLY A 144 -7.02 -14.95 20.28
N ASN A 145 -6.59 -14.05 21.17
CA ASN A 145 -5.18 -13.70 21.38
C ASN A 145 -4.64 -14.19 22.73
N ASN A 146 -3.50 -14.88 22.71
CA ASN A 146 -2.80 -15.34 23.90
C ASN A 146 -1.56 -14.50 24.22
N ILE A 147 -0.81 -14.11 23.19
CA ILE A 147 0.51 -13.52 23.32
C ILE A 147 0.57 -12.24 22.51
N ASP A 148 0.94 -11.13 23.15
CA ASP A 148 1.33 -9.92 22.44
C ASP A 148 2.85 -9.88 22.27
N ILE A 149 3.31 -9.71 21.04
CA ILE A 149 4.70 -9.39 20.72
C ILE A 149 4.76 -7.88 20.46
N TYR A 150 5.56 -7.17 21.26
CA TYR A 150 5.78 -5.74 21.07
C TYR A 150 7.09 -5.50 20.34
N ARG A 151 7.06 -4.56 19.39
CA ARG A 151 8.28 -4.00 18.80
C ARG A 151 8.58 -2.61 19.31
N CYS A 152 9.87 -2.30 19.40
CA CYS A 152 10.36 -0.96 19.65
C CYS A 152 9.97 0.01 18.51
N PRO A 153 9.84 1.31 18.82
CA PRO A 153 9.58 2.33 17.81
C PRO A 153 10.66 2.33 16.72
N ILE A 154 10.25 2.43 15.46
CA ILE A 154 11.16 2.61 14.33
C ILE A 154 11.41 4.10 14.14
N THR A 155 12.59 4.57 14.55
CA THR A 155 12.91 6.00 14.61
C THR A 155 13.65 6.54 13.38
N ASN A 156 13.91 5.69 12.38
CA ASN A 156 14.73 6.03 11.20
C ASN A 156 13.98 5.93 9.87
N ASN A 157 12.66 5.79 9.87
CA ASN A 157 11.86 5.72 8.64
C ASN A 157 11.29 7.10 8.26
N LEU A 158 11.85 7.70 7.22
CA LEU A 158 11.41 8.97 6.64
C LEU A 158 10.34 8.71 5.57
N LYS A 159 9.18 9.39 5.65
CA LYS A 159 8.15 9.28 4.61
C LYS A 159 8.17 10.48 3.66
N LEU A 160 8.40 10.22 2.38
CA LEU A 160 8.22 11.14 1.27
C LEU A 160 6.80 11.04 0.71
N ALA A 161 6.21 12.16 0.33
CA ALA A 161 4.97 12.21 -0.42
C ALA A 161 5.16 12.98 -1.73
N PHE A 162 4.68 12.42 -2.83
CA PHE A 162 4.68 13.05 -4.13
C PHE A 162 3.33 13.71 -4.35
N ARG A 163 3.35 15.00 -4.67
CA ARG A 163 2.15 15.83 -4.75
C ARG A 163 2.12 16.61 -6.04
N GLN A 164 0.92 16.79 -6.56
CA GLN A 164 0.64 17.65 -7.68
C GLN A 164 -0.17 18.84 -7.19
N LEU A 165 0.38 20.06 -7.33
CA LEU A 165 -0.36 21.29 -7.03
C LEU A 165 -1.39 21.55 -8.11
N TYR A 166 -2.51 22.13 -7.69
CA TYR A 166 -3.61 22.54 -8.55
C TYR A 166 -3.64 24.06 -8.70
N ALA A 167 -4.27 24.51 -9.79
CA ALA A 167 -4.48 25.93 -10.07
C ALA A 167 -5.50 26.57 -9.10
N ASP A 168 -6.27 25.75 -8.36
CA ASP A 168 -7.26 26.17 -7.37
C ASP A 168 -6.67 26.56 -6.00
N GLU A 169 -5.34 26.73 -5.93
CA GLU A 169 -4.60 27.15 -4.74
C GLU A 169 -4.78 26.23 -3.51
N LYS A 170 -5.19 24.97 -3.70
CA LYS A 170 -5.21 24.00 -2.59
C LYS A 170 -3.79 23.80 -2.04
N PRO A 171 -3.55 24.10 -0.74
CA PRO A 171 -2.20 24.27 -0.19
C PRO A 171 -1.38 22.97 -0.10
N ASN A 172 -2.02 21.80 -0.19
CA ASN A 172 -1.38 20.50 -0.08
C ASN A 172 -1.39 19.68 -1.38
N GLY A 173 -1.95 20.24 -2.46
CA GLY A 173 -2.14 19.53 -3.73
C GLY A 173 -2.92 18.23 -3.56
N VAL A 174 -2.81 17.36 -4.56
CA VAL A 174 -3.30 15.98 -4.53
C VAL A 174 -2.15 14.99 -4.57
N GLU A 175 -2.42 13.73 -4.23
CA GLU A 175 -1.45 12.65 -4.45
C GLU A 175 -1.08 12.56 -5.93
N LEU A 176 0.23 12.56 -6.21
CA LEU A 176 0.78 12.27 -7.53
C LEU A 176 1.34 10.86 -7.50
N LYS A 177 0.73 9.93 -8.24
CA LYS A 177 1.31 8.61 -8.47
C LYS A 177 2.35 8.72 -9.57
N GLU A 178 3.61 8.59 -9.19
CA GLU A 178 4.74 8.75 -10.10
C GLU A 178 5.41 7.39 -10.35
N LYS A 179 5.87 7.20 -11.59
CA LYS A 179 6.59 5.99 -12.00
C LYS A 179 8.09 6.17 -11.78
N PHE A 180 8.69 5.25 -11.05
CA PHE A 180 10.12 5.29 -10.71
C PHE A 180 10.86 4.13 -11.37
N TYR A 181 12.11 4.36 -11.78
CA TYR A 181 13.08 3.27 -11.92
C TYR A 181 13.47 2.73 -10.55
N GLY A 182 13.62 3.62 -9.57
CA GLY A 182 13.78 3.29 -8.15
C GLY A 182 14.29 4.47 -7.34
N MET A 183 14.51 4.24 -6.05
CA MET A 183 15.16 5.20 -5.15
C MET A 183 16.34 4.53 -4.47
N SER A 184 17.49 5.20 -4.40
CA SER A 184 18.68 4.66 -3.74
C SER A 184 19.17 5.60 -2.64
N MET A 185 19.81 5.00 -1.64
CA MET A 185 20.35 5.71 -0.49
C MET A 185 21.86 5.66 -0.58
N GLY A 186 22.55 6.78 -0.42
CA GLY A 186 24.03 6.83 -0.60
C GLY A 186 24.84 5.92 0.32
N TYR A 187 24.22 5.34 1.37
CA TYR A 187 24.85 4.47 2.35
C TYR A 187 24.35 3.00 2.30
N LEU A 188 23.40 2.66 1.42
CA LEU A 188 22.87 1.30 1.28
C LEU A 188 23.02 0.81 -0.18
N PRO A 189 23.32 -0.47 -0.41
CA PRO A 189 23.45 -1.01 -1.76
C PRO A 189 22.11 -1.35 -2.43
N TYR A 190 20.98 -1.05 -1.77
CA TYR A 190 19.64 -1.46 -2.22
C TYR A 190 18.91 -0.36 -2.97
N ILE A 191 18.12 -0.78 -3.97
CA ILE A 191 17.17 0.07 -4.68
C ILE A 191 15.79 -0.17 -4.08
N PHE A 192 15.20 0.88 -3.52
CA PHE A 192 13.84 0.88 -3.01
C PHE A 192 12.87 1.13 -4.17
N TYR A 193 11.69 0.50 -4.08
CA TYR A 193 10.58 0.74 -5.02
C TYR A 193 10.93 0.58 -6.51
N PRO A 194 11.66 -0.48 -6.92
CA PRO A 194 12.12 -0.63 -8.30
C PRO A 194 10.95 -0.79 -9.27
N ASN A 195 10.95 -0.04 -10.38
CA ASN A 195 9.92 -0.07 -11.43
C ASN A 195 8.47 0.09 -10.91
N SER A 196 8.28 0.83 -9.82
CA SER A 196 6.98 0.97 -9.18
C SER A 196 6.28 2.30 -9.52
N GLU A 197 4.96 2.33 -9.32
CA GLU A 197 4.14 3.54 -9.42
C GLU A 197 3.53 3.84 -8.04
N ILE A 198 4.02 4.88 -7.37
CA ILE A 198 3.67 5.18 -5.97
C ILE A 198 3.47 6.68 -5.74
N GLY A 199 2.59 7.04 -4.79
CA GLY A 199 2.39 8.43 -4.34
C GLY A 199 3.08 8.78 -3.02
N THR A 200 3.61 7.78 -2.31
CA THR A 200 4.45 7.98 -1.12
C THR A 200 5.52 6.90 -1.04
N ALA A 201 6.69 7.26 -0.53
CA ALA A 201 7.79 6.33 -0.27
C ALA A 201 8.21 6.43 1.20
N VAL A 202 8.48 5.28 1.84
CA VAL A 202 9.08 5.21 3.18
C VAL A 202 10.50 4.71 3.01
N LEU A 203 11.47 5.53 3.40
CA LEU A 203 12.89 5.26 3.19
C LEU A 203 13.63 5.33 4.52
N PRO A 204 14.58 4.42 4.78
CA PRO A 204 15.40 4.50 5.97
C PRO A 204 16.41 5.64 5.84
N ILE A 205 16.66 6.36 6.93
CA ILE A 205 17.76 7.33 7.02
C ILE A 205 18.95 6.77 7.79
N ASN A 206 20.13 7.29 7.49
CA ASN A 206 21.39 6.87 8.07
C ASN A 206 21.47 7.26 9.54
N THR A 207 21.35 6.29 10.45
CA THR A 207 21.46 6.54 11.89
C THR A 207 22.87 6.80 12.38
N GLU A 208 23.89 6.56 11.54
CA GLU A 208 25.31 6.75 11.84
C GLU A 208 25.81 8.15 11.43
N SER A 209 25.06 8.86 10.58
CA SER A 209 25.37 10.22 10.12
C SER A 209 24.26 11.22 10.49
N ASN A 210 24.54 12.52 10.42
CA ASN A 210 23.55 13.59 10.57
C ASN A 210 22.88 13.97 9.24
N SER A 211 23.15 13.21 8.18
CA SER A 211 22.57 13.44 6.87
C SER A 211 22.47 12.18 6.06
N THR A 212 21.49 12.15 5.17
CA THR A 212 21.21 11.08 4.23
C THR A 212 20.98 11.67 2.85
N SER A 213 21.72 11.17 1.85
CA SER A 213 21.47 11.50 0.44
C SER A 213 20.58 10.43 -0.19
N ILE A 214 19.49 10.87 -0.81
CA ILE A 214 18.47 10.06 -1.47
C ILE A 214 18.51 10.40 -2.96
N LEU A 215 18.81 9.42 -3.79
CA LEU A 215 18.66 9.53 -5.23
C LEU A 215 17.27 9.04 -5.62
N ILE A 216 16.49 9.86 -6.31
CA ILE A 216 15.17 9.55 -6.83
C ILE A 216 15.28 9.48 -8.35
N ASP A 217 15.12 8.29 -8.93
CA ASP A 217 15.18 8.10 -10.38
C ASP A 217 13.76 7.92 -10.94
N SER A 218 13.20 9.02 -11.42
CA SER A 218 11.86 9.07 -11.99
C SER A 218 11.87 8.79 -13.48
N LYS A 219 10.93 7.96 -13.95
CA LYS A 219 10.78 7.69 -15.39
C LYS A 219 10.36 8.92 -16.19
N GLU A 220 9.61 9.81 -15.56
CA GLU A 220 9.08 11.01 -16.23
C GLU A 220 10.01 12.21 -16.05
N ASN A 221 10.82 12.23 -15.00
CA ASN A 221 11.46 13.45 -14.51
C ASN A 221 12.96 13.33 -14.31
N GLY A 222 13.51 12.18 -14.69
CA GLY A 222 14.91 11.85 -14.52
C GLY A 222 15.33 11.81 -13.06
N ILE A 223 16.60 12.12 -12.85
CA ILE A 223 17.29 11.91 -11.59
C ILE A 223 17.20 13.18 -10.73
N SER A 224 16.74 13.00 -9.49
CA SER A 224 16.80 14.00 -8.41
C SER A 224 17.66 13.50 -7.27
N THR A 225 18.31 14.42 -6.56
CA THR A 225 19.09 14.14 -5.35
C THR A 225 18.55 14.97 -4.20
N LEU A 226 18.02 14.29 -3.18
CA LEU A 226 17.52 14.89 -1.95
C LEU A 226 18.52 14.64 -0.82
N ASN A 227 19.16 15.70 -0.32
CA ASN A 227 20.02 15.65 0.86
C ASN A 227 19.21 16.05 2.08
N VAL A 228 18.90 15.07 2.92
CA VAL A 228 18.13 15.23 4.15
C VAL A 228 19.10 15.31 5.32
N SER A 229 19.20 16.45 5.98
CA SER A 229 19.98 16.65 7.21
C SER A 229 19.07 16.70 8.44
N TYR A 230 19.56 16.26 9.58
CA TYR A 230 18.76 16.16 10.81
C TYR A 230 19.65 16.17 12.06
N SER A 231 19.03 16.47 13.20
CA SER A 231 19.62 16.28 14.52
C SER A 231 19.24 14.89 15.07
N ARG A 232 20.12 14.34 15.92
CA ARG A 232 19.92 13.06 16.61
C ARG A 232 19.91 13.31 18.11
N THR A 233 18.83 12.95 18.77
CA THR A 233 18.73 13.00 20.23
C THR A 233 18.63 11.57 20.74
N PRO A 234 19.67 11.04 21.42
CA PRO A 234 19.59 9.74 22.05
C PRO A 234 18.62 9.81 23.23
N ALA A 235 17.63 8.93 23.25
CA ALA A 235 16.71 8.78 24.37
C ALA A 235 16.28 7.31 24.51
N SER A 236 15.93 6.91 25.72
CA SER A 236 15.27 5.63 25.97
C SER A 236 13.82 5.92 26.38
N LEU A 237 12.87 5.60 25.49
CA LEU A 237 11.44 5.71 25.82
C LEU A 237 10.95 4.51 26.64
N PHE A 238 11.56 3.35 26.40
CA PHE A 238 11.22 2.09 27.06
C PHE A 238 12.53 1.36 27.39
N ASP A 239 12.66 0.88 28.62
CA ASP A 239 13.86 0.18 29.08
C ASP A 239 14.27 -0.99 28.17
N VAL A 240 13.27 -1.72 27.67
CA VAL A 240 13.47 -2.87 26.76
C VAL A 240 14.07 -2.51 25.40
N CYS A 241 13.93 -1.25 24.98
CA CYS A 241 14.44 -0.78 23.68
C CYS A 241 15.87 -0.21 23.77
N GLY A 242 16.41 -0.07 24.98
CA GLY A 242 17.65 0.64 25.20
C GLY A 242 17.59 2.11 24.74
N SER A 243 18.76 2.69 24.48
CA SER A 243 18.87 4.05 23.93
C SER A 243 18.69 4.02 22.41
N GLN A 244 17.72 4.78 21.90
CA GLN A 244 17.46 4.94 20.47
C GLN A 244 17.75 6.38 20.04
N ASN A 245 18.16 6.56 18.78
CA ASN A 245 18.31 7.90 18.21
C ASN A 245 16.97 8.39 17.67
N PHE A 246 16.44 9.45 18.26
CA PHE A 246 15.26 10.16 17.75
C PHE A 246 15.71 11.28 16.82
N ILE A 247 15.04 11.36 15.68
CA ILE A 247 15.42 12.21 14.56
C ILE A 247 14.51 13.42 14.58
N ASN A 248 15.12 14.60 14.71
CA ASN A 248 14.46 15.89 14.77
C ASN A 248 15.13 16.89 13.82
N ASP A 249 14.58 18.10 13.73
CA ASP A 249 15.11 19.20 12.94
C ASP A 249 15.42 18.82 11.47
N ILE A 250 14.54 18.00 10.86
CA ILE A 250 14.72 17.58 9.46
C ILE A 250 14.74 18.82 8.56
N GLN A 251 15.83 18.94 7.81
CA GLN A 251 16.05 19.93 6.79
C GLN A 251 16.39 19.24 5.47
N VAL A 252 16.09 19.92 4.38
CA VAL A 252 16.20 19.33 3.05
C VAL A 252 16.90 20.30 2.12
N SER A 253 17.85 19.76 1.37
CA SER A 253 18.61 20.47 0.33
C SER A 253 18.86 19.52 -0.84
N GLY A 254 19.49 20.01 -1.91
CA GLY A 254 19.90 19.20 -3.06
C GLY A 254 19.29 19.69 -4.36
N THR A 255 19.46 18.87 -5.40
CA THR A 255 18.97 19.15 -6.75
C THR A 255 17.71 18.34 -6.99
N SER A 256 16.62 18.99 -7.35
CA SER A 256 15.33 18.34 -7.49
C SER A 256 14.69 18.69 -8.82
N SER A 257 14.09 17.70 -9.49
CA SER A 257 13.18 17.88 -10.61
C SER A 257 11.74 18.18 -10.16
N TYR A 258 11.56 18.43 -8.86
CA TYR A 258 10.32 18.91 -8.26
C TYR A 258 10.41 20.42 -8.03
N ASP A 259 9.31 21.12 -8.24
CA ASP A 259 9.27 22.59 -8.19
C ASP A 259 9.30 23.14 -6.77
N ILE A 260 8.67 22.42 -5.82
CA ILE A 260 8.69 22.79 -4.39
C ILE A 260 9.00 21.56 -3.55
N ILE A 261 9.85 21.76 -2.55
CA ILE A 261 10.11 20.78 -1.49
C ILE A 261 9.68 21.40 -0.17
N LYS A 262 8.80 20.73 0.57
CA LYS A 262 8.33 21.19 1.87
C LYS A 262 8.56 20.13 2.93
N VAL A 263 9.21 20.53 4.02
CA VAL A 263 9.20 19.76 5.26
C VAL A 263 7.83 19.95 5.93
N GLN A 264 7.04 18.88 5.93
CA GLN A 264 5.72 18.82 6.56
C GLN A 264 5.84 18.48 8.05
N LYS A 265 6.82 17.64 8.39
CA LYS A 265 7.20 17.30 9.77
C LYS A 265 8.70 17.18 9.87
N ASP A 266 9.26 17.89 10.84
CA ASP A 266 10.69 17.94 11.15
C ASP A 266 11.16 16.80 12.05
N SER A 267 10.27 15.93 12.53
CA SER A 267 10.59 14.75 13.34
C SER A 267 10.07 13.45 12.71
N ILE A 268 10.79 12.33 12.88
CA ILE A 268 10.30 11.00 12.48
C ILE A 268 9.31 10.45 13.52
N THR A 269 8.21 9.89 13.04
CA THR A 269 7.20 9.21 13.86
C THR A 269 7.03 7.77 13.43
N ASP A 270 6.56 6.95 14.35
CA ASP A 270 6.12 5.58 14.08
C ASP A 270 4.63 5.46 14.45
N PRO A 271 3.72 5.11 13.53
CA PRO A 271 3.98 4.82 12.12
C PRO A 271 4.47 6.05 11.35
N PRO A 272 5.20 5.85 10.23
CA PRO A 272 5.70 6.95 9.40
C PRO A 272 4.56 7.84 8.89
N THR A 273 4.62 9.11 9.26
CA THR A 273 3.78 10.17 8.68
C THR A 273 4.61 11.00 7.72
N THR A 274 3.98 11.67 6.73
CA THR A 274 4.72 12.41 5.71
C THR A 274 5.63 13.46 6.35
N ASN A 275 6.93 13.28 6.20
CA ASN A 275 7.96 14.21 6.65
C ASN A 275 8.24 15.26 5.59
N ILE A 276 8.39 14.82 4.35
CA ILE A 276 8.74 15.69 3.21
C ILE A 276 7.71 15.49 2.11
N ALA A 277 7.19 16.58 1.59
CA ALA A 277 6.35 16.59 0.41
C ALA A 277 7.11 17.24 -0.75
N LEU A 278 7.18 16.50 -1.86
CA LEU A 278 7.76 16.92 -3.13
C LEU A 278 6.59 17.29 -4.04
N PHE A 279 6.52 18.55 -4.44
CA PHE A 279 5.40 19.09 -5.21
C PHE A 279 5.82 19.42 -6.62
N ARG A 280 4.86 19.23 -7.52
CA ARG A 280 4.92 19.73 -8.88
C ARG A 280 3.93 20.85 -9.09
N CYS A 281 4.33 21.83 -9.87
CA CYS A 281 3.46 22.86 -10.38
C CYS A 281 2.41 22.24 -11.34
N PRO A 282 1.20 22.81 -11.40
CA PRO A 282 0.16 22.35 -12.31
C PRO A 282 0.66 22.43 -13.76
N ARG A 283 0.46 21.38 -14.56
CA ARG A 283 0.66 21.44 -16.01
C ARG A 283 -0.54 22.12 -16.65
N THR A 284 -0.45 23.43 -16.86
CA THR A 284 -1.57 24.24 -17.37
C THR A 284 -1.65 24.30 -18.89
N ASN A 285 -0.73 23.66 -19.61
CA ASN A 285 -0.69 23.65 -21.07
C ASN A 285 -1.29 22.38 -21.68
N LEU A 286 -2.04 21.56 -20.94
CA LEU A 286 -2.58 20.31 -21.46
C LEU A 286 -4.01 20.50 -21.99
N ILE A 287 -4.27 20.03 -23.20
CA ILE A 287 -5.60 19.94 -23.81
C ILE A 287 -6.03 18.47 -23.88
N GLU A 288 -7.26 18.15 -23.49
CA GLU A 288 -7.82 16.79 -23.66
C GLU A 288 -8.80 16.74 -24.84
N LEU A 289 -8.54 15.79 -25.75
CA LEU A 289 -9.38 15.45 -26.90
C LEU A 289 -9.98 14.08 -26.66
N THR A 290 -11.31 13.96 -26.72
CA THR A 290 -11.98 12.65 -26.72
C THR A 290 -12.31 12.23 -28.14
N LEU A 291 -11.95 11.00 -28.50
CA LEU A 291 -12.26 10.38 -29.79
C LEU A 291 -13.64 9.72 -29.70
N LYS A 292 -14.67 10.43 -30.15
CA LYS A 292 -16.04 9.93 -30.21
C LYS A 292 -16.12 8.75 -31.17
N ASN A 293 -16.94 7.76 -30.82
CA ASN A 293 -17.11 6.49 -31.55
C ASN A 293 -15.86 5.60 -31.59
N ALA A 294 -14.81 5.91 -30.81
CA ALA A 294 -13.74 4.96 -30.58
C ALA A 294 -14.33 3.67 -29.95
N PRO A 295 -13.83 2.48 -30.33
CA PRO A 295 -14.16 1.24 -29.63
C PRO A 295 -13.93 1.35 -28.13
N ALA A 296 -14.56 0.50 -27.32
CA ALA A 296 -14.36 0.48 -25.87
C ALA A 296 -12.88 0.35 -25.47
N ASN A 297 -12.09 -0.34 -26.31
CA ASN A 297 -10.66 -0.52 -26.09
C ASN A 297 -9.82 0.67 -26.61
N GLY A 298 -10.39 1.60 -27.36
CA GLY A 298 -9.69 2.72 -28.00
C GLY A 298 -9.34 2.48 -29.47
N ILE A 299 -8.72 3.48 -30.08
CA ILE A 299 -8.16 3.44 -31.44
C ILE A 299 -6.64 3.31 -31.32
N LEU A 300 -6.01 2.54 -32.20
CA LEU A 300 -4.56 2.48 -32.26
C LEU A 300 -4.03 3.79 -32.87
N ILE A 301 -3.33 4.56 -32.04
CA ILE A 301 -2.59 5.74 -32.43
C ILE A 301 -1.16 5.31 -32.66
N LYS A 302 -0.66 5.49 -33.88
CA LYS A 302 0.73 5.20 -34.23
C LYS A 302 1.67 6.22 -33.61
N LYS A 303 1.29 7.50 -33.72
CA LYS A 303 1.95 8.63 -33.05
C LYS A 303 1.11 9.90 -33.18
N VAL A 304 1.33 10.82 -32.28
CA VAL A 304 0.96 12.22 -32.43
C VAL A 304 2.23 13.06 -32.39
N SER A 305 2.43 13.92 -33.39
CA SER A 305 3.56 14.85 -33.44
C SER A 305 3.09 16.30 -33.43
N THR A 306 3.99 17.20 -33.06
CA THR A 306 3.78 18.65 -33.06
C THR A 306 4.88 19.32 -33.88
N GLY A 307 4.65 20.56 -34.31
CA GLY A 307 5.67 21.35 -35.00
C GLY A 307 6.73 22.00 -34.09
N TYR A 308 6.53 21.99 -32.77
CA TYR A 308 7.37 22.73 -31.81
C TYR A 308 8.22 21.82 -30.91
N SER A 309 8.00 20.49 -30.94
CA SER A 309 8.76 19.51 -30.16
C SER A 309 9.10 18.29 -31.02
N THR A 310 10.23 17.63 -30.72
CA THR A 310 10.62 16.35 -31.32
C THR A 310 9.99 15.15 -30.62
N GLU A 311 9.30 15.37 -29.51
CA GLU A 311 8.59 14.33 -28.75
C GLU A 311 7.43 13.74 -29.56
N LEU A 312 7.31 12.42 -29.52
CA LEU A 312 6.20 11.68 -30.12
C LEU A 312 5.28 11.21 -29.00
N PHE A 313 4.02 11.64 -29.06
CA PHE A 313 3.01 11.25 -28.06
C PHE A 313 2.25 10.01 -28.54
N TYR A 314 1.78 9.20 -27.59
CA TYR A 314 0.92 8.04 -27.86
C TYR A 314 1.48 7.07 -28.91
N GLN A 315 2.80 6.85 -28.93
CA GLN A 315 3.39 5.95 -29.90
C GLN A 315 2.86 4.52 -29.70
N ASP A 316 2.32 3.93 -30.77
CA ASP A 316 1.71 2.59 -30.81
C ASP A 316 0.74 2.31 -29.63
N SER A 317 -0.04 3.33 -29.25
CA SER A 317 -0.89 3.30 -28.07
C SER A 317 -2.37 3.16 -28.43
N LEU A 318 -3.07 2.25 -27.75
CA LEU A 318 -4.52 2.07 -27.88
C LEU A 318 -5.24 3.04 -26.92
N THR A 319 -5.94 4.04 -27.44
CA THR A 319 -6.60 5.06 -26.60
C THR A 319 -7.86 5.64 -27.25
N SER A 320 -8.81 6.08 -26.42
CA SER A 320 -9.97 6.90 -26.82
C SER A 320 -9.80 8.38 -26.45
N LYS A 321 -8.66 8.73 -25.84
CA LYS A 321 -8.37 10.08 -25.33
C LYS A 321 -6.94 10.49 -25.63
N LEU A 322 -6.76 11.75 -26.02
CA LEU A 322 -5.46 12.37 -26.25
C LEU A 322 -5.31 13.57 -25.33
N VAL A 323 -4.32 13.55 -24.45
CA VAL A 323 -3.92 14.67 -23.60
C VAL A 323 -2.64 15.21 -24.20
N LEU A 324 -2.73 16.37 -24.84
CA LEU A 324 -1.64 16.92 -25.65
C LEU A 324 -1.16 18.25 -25.06
N PRO A 325 0.16 18.53 -25.07
CA PRO A 325 0.68 19.82 -24.64
C PRO A 325 0.52 20.88 -25.73
N LEU A 326 -0.01 22.04 -25.37
CA LEU A 326 0.02 23.26 -26.18
C LEU A 326 1.39 23.95 -26.05
N ASP A 327 1.82 24.58 -27.14
CA ASP A 327 3.05 25.37 -27.22
C ASP A 327 2.97 26.57 -26.26
N PRO A 328 3.82 26.62 -25.22
CA PRO A 328 3.82 27.73 -24.27
C PRO A 328 4.41 29.02 -24.86
N THR A 329 5.07 28.96 -26.02
CA THR A 329 5.81 30.07 -26.66
C THR A 329 5.05 30.74 -27.80
N GLN A 330 4.03 30.08 -28.36
CA GLN A 330 3.19 30.60 -29.45
C GLN A 330 1.71 30.64 -29.06
N ASN A 331 0.90 31.43 -29.78
CA ASN A 331 -0.56 31.51 -29.55
C ASN A 331 -1.34 30.43 -30.33
N THR A 332 -0.61 29.51 -30.97
CA THR A 332 -1.17 28.47 -31.81
C THR A 332 -0.35 27.20 -31.66
N THR A 333 -1.02 26.04 -31.70
CA THR A 333 -0.37 24.73 -31.74
C THR A 333 -1.04 23.88 -32.80
N ALA A 334 -0.24 23.21 -33.63
CA ALA A 334 -0.73 22.22 -34.57
C ALA A 334 -0.22 20.82 -34.20
N PHE A 335 -1.11 19.85 -34.28
CA PHE A 335 -0.81 18.43 -34.08
C PHE A 335 -1.09 17.65 -35.36
N THR A 336 -0.23 16.67 -35.64
CA THR A 336 -0.50 15.64 -36.66
C THR A 336 -0.77 14.33 -35.93
N ILE A 337 -1.97 13.79 -36.08
CA ILE A 337 -2.42 12.54 -35.47
C ILE A 337 -2.35 11.46 -36.55
N GLU A 338 -1.53 10.44 -36.32
CA GLU A 338 -1.39 9.28 -37.19
C GLU A 338 -1.98 8.04 -36.51
N SER A 339 -2.92 7.39 -37.20
CA SER A 339 -3.54 6.11 -36.85
C SER A 339 -3.23 5.08 -37.94
N GLU A 340 -3.73 3.84 -37.80
CA GLU A 340 -3.64 2.84 -38.87
C GLU A 340 -4.33 3.31 -40.16
N ASN A 341 -5.48 3.98 -40.01
CA ASN A 341 -6.38 4.25 -41.13
C ASN A 341 -6.34 5.72 -41.61
N PHE A 342 -5.69 6.61 -40.86
CA PHE A 342 -5.66 8.03 -41.21
C PHE A 342 -4.42 8.75 -40.70
N THR A 343 -4.12 9.86 -41.40
CA THR A 343 -3.29 10.95 -40.89
C THR A 343 -4.12 12.21 -40.99
N ARG A 344 -4.26 12.94 -39.88
CA ARG A 344 -5.08 14.16 -39.79
C ARG A 344 -4.35 15.23 -39.02
N GLN A 345 -4.45 16.47 -39.47
CA GLN A 345 -3.97 17.62 -38.73
C GLN A 345 -5.10 18.33 -38.00
N ILE A 346 -4.78 18.87 -36.84
CA ILE A 346 -5.65 19.77 -36.08
C ILE A 346 -4.81 20.89 -35.51
N SER A 347 -5.29 22.12 -35.62
CA SER A 347 -4.63 23.28 -35.05
C SER A 347 -5.55 24.02 -34.09
N PHE A 348 -4.96 24.47 -32.98
CA PHE A 348 -5.61 25.20 -31.91
C PHE A 348 -5.03 26.60 -31.82
N GLY A 349 -5.89 27.58 -31.53
CA GLY A 349 -5.52 28.95 -31.20
C GLY A 349 -6.02 29.30 -29.81
N TYR A 350 -5.27 30.12 -29.09
CA TYR A 350 -5.54 30.43 -27.69
C TYR A 350 -4.88 31.74 -27.24
N ILE A 351 -5.40 32.32 -26.16
CA ILE A 351 -4.81 33.46 -25.47
C ILE A 351 -3.97 32.93 -24.31
N ARG A 352 -2.74 33.43 -24.21
CA ARG A 352 -1.78 33.10 -23.15
C ARG A 352 -1.71 34.22 -22.13
N ASN A 353 -1.84 33.88 -20.86
CA ASN A 353 -1.60 34.79 -19.75
C ASN A 353 -0.66 34.10 -18.75
N THR A 354 0.43 34.76 -18.37
CA THR A 354 1.29 34.24 -17.31
C THR A 354 0.61 34.45 -15.96
N LYS A 355 0.52 33.40 -15.15
CA LYS A 355 0.07 33.48 -13.76
C LYS A 355 1.03 32.69 -12.88
N THR A 356 1.47 33.31 -11.80
CA THR A 356 2.19 32.64 -10.73
C THR A 356 1.18 31.98 -9.79
N PHE A 357 1.32 30.67 -9.58
CA PHE A 357 0.61 29.91 -8.56
C PHE A 357 1.55 29.60 -7.41
N HIS A 358 1.03 29.51 -6.18
CA HIS A 358 1.80 29.03 -5.01
C HIS A 358 3.17 29.71 -4.85
N ASP A 359 3.26 31.00 -5.15
CA ASP A 359 4.44 31.87 -5.10
C ASP A 359 5.66 31.51 -5.98
N VAL A 360 5.78 30.27 -6.46
CA VAL A 360 6.94 29.81 -7.24
C VAL A 360 6.58 29.07 -8.53
N CYS A 361 5.29 28.82 -8.79
CA CYS A 361 4.83 28.14 -10.00
C CYS A 361 4.41 29.16 -11.06
N ASP A 362 5.37 29.74 -11.77
CA ASP A 362 5.08 30.53 -12.96
C ASP A 362 4.57 29.62 -14.08
N GLN A 363 3.29 29.77 -14.42
CA GLN A 363 2.63 28.94 -15.42
C GLN A 363 1.92 29.80 -16.45
N THR A 364 1.91 29.34 -17.70
CA THR A 364 1.11 29.96 -18.76
C THR A 364 -0.30 29.41 -18.70
N LEU A 365 -1.28 30.26 -18.45
CA LEU A 365 -2.69 29.92 -18.58
C LEU A 365 -3.16 30.11 -20.02
N PHE A 366 -3.94 29.15 -20.48
CA PHE A 366 -4.49 29.10 -21.82
C PHE A 366 -6.01 29.28 -21.73
N SER A 367 -6.52 30.33 -22.34
CA SER A 367 -7.92 30.69 -22.36
C SER A 367 -8.40 30.91 -23.80
N THR A 368 -9.70 30.83 -24.03
CA THR A 368 -10.31 31.00 -25.36
C THR A 368 -9.76 30.01 -26.40
N VAL A 369 -9.46 28.80 -25.95
CA VAL A 369 -8.95 27.72 -26.80
C VAL A 369 -10.02 27.36 -27.83
N LYS A 370 -9.64 27.42 -29.11
CA LYS A 370 -10.51 27.11 -30.24
C LYS A 370 -9.75 26.38 -31.34
N VAL A 371 -10.47 25.58 -32.12
CA VAL A 371 -9.93 24.97 -33.34
C VAL A 371 -9.80 26.06 -34.41
N LEU A 372 -8.61 26.18 -34.99
CA LEU A 372 -8.35 27.09 -36.13
C LEU A 372 -8.48 26.36 -37.46
N SER A 373 -7.97 25.13 -37.54
CA SER A 373 -8.11 24.25 -38.70
C SER A 373 -8.18 22.79 -38.26
N SER A 374 -8.82 21.96 -39.07
CA SER A 374 -8.97 20.53 -38.82
C SER A 374 -9.17 19.79 -40.15
N ASP A 375 -8.44 18.69 -40.35
CA ASP A 375 -8.61 17.80 -41.50
C ASP A 375 -9.70 16.74 -41.27
N PHE A 376 -10.33 16.73 -40.10
CA PHE A 376 -11.42 15.81 -39.79
C PHE A 376 -12.67 16.18 -40.59
N THR A 377 -13.37 15.16 -41.09
CA THR A 377 -14.60 15.32 -41.88
C THR A 377 -15.70 15.98 -41.09
N THR A 378 -15.89 15.56 -39.83
CA THR A 378 -16.72 16.26 -38.87
C THR A 378 -15.86 17.27 -38.07
N PRO A 379 -16.22 18.57 -38.07
CA PRO A 379 -15.51 19.56 -37.27
C PRO A 379 -15.49 19.20 -35.78
N PRO A 380 -14.36 19.33 -35.07
CA PRO A 380 -14.30 19.07 -33.63
C PRO A 380 -15.26 19.96 -32.85
N ILE A 381 -15.94 19.39 -31.85
CA ILE A 381 -16.90 20.09 -31.01
C ILE A 381 -16.17 20.58 -29.75
N ALA A 382 -16.19 21.90 -29.52
CA ALA A 382 -15.67 22.48 -28.28
C ALA A 382 -16.63 22.19 -27.12
N LEU A 383 -16.13 21.57 -26.05
CA LEU A 383 -16.84 21.33 -24.80
C LEU A 383 -16.41 22.29 -23.70
N ASN A 384 -15.11 22.64 -23.66
CA ASN A 384 -14.55 23.64 -22.75
C ASN A 384 -13.53 24.51 -23.49
N ASP A 385 -13.73 25.82 -23.46
CA ASP A 385 -12.90 26.82 -24.14
C ASP A 385 -11.72 27.33 -23.31
N SER A 386 -11.55 26.79 -22.10
CA SER A 386 -10.50 27.17 -21.16
C SER A 386 -9.80 25.91 -20.65
N ILE A 387 -8.48 25.97 -20.51
CA ILE A 387 -7.74 24.85 -19.92
C ILE A 387 -7.92 24.88 -18.42
N GLN A 388 -8.35 23.74 -17.88
CA GLN A 388 -8.48 23.51 -16.45
C GLN A 388 -7.44 22.48 -16.01
N PHE A 389 -7.09 22.52 -14.73
CA PHE A 389 -6.23 21.53 -14.11
C PHE A 389 -6.88 20.96 -12.84
N PRO A 390 -7.05 19.62 -12.72
CA PRO A 390 -6.68 18.57 -13.68
C PRO A 390 -7.38 18.73 -15.03
N THR A 391 -6.76 18.19 -16.09
CA THR A 391 -7.26 18.36 -17.46
C THR A 391 -8.70 17.86 -17.58
N VAL A 392 -9.54 18.62 -18.28
CA VAL A 392 -10.92 18.27 -18.62
C VAL A 392 -11.02 18.11 -20.13
N VAL A 393 -11.99 17.32 -20.60
CA VAL A 393 -12.24 17.20 -22.05
C VAL A 393 -12.54 18.58 -22.63
N ASN A 394 -11.65 19.07 -23.48
CA ASN A 394 -11.80 20.35 -24.15
C ASN A 394 -12.53 20.20 -25.47
N PHE A 395 -12.22 19.15 -26.23
CA PHE A 395 -12.83 18.91 -27.53
C PHE A 395 -13.23 17.45 -27.70
N GLU A 396 -14.34 17.25 -28.40
CA GLU A 396 -14.76 15.97 -28.92
C GLU A 396 -14.46 15.92 -30.43
N ILE A 397 -13.76 14.88 -30.86
CA ILE A 397 -13.44 14.63 -32.26
C ILE A 397 -14.19 13.37 -32.68
N THR A 398 -15.06 13.49 -33.69
CA THR A 398 -15.71 12.31 -34.27
C THR A 398 -14.71 11.53 -35.11
N ASN A 399 -14.48 10.27 -34.73
CA ASN A 399 -13.73 9.34 -35.55
C ASN A 399 -14.67 8.82 -36.66
N ASP A 400 -14.51 9.39 -37.85
CA ASP A 400 -15.26 9.01 -39.06
C ASP A 400 -14.51 7.96 -39.89
#